data_AF-A0A0S8JLT0-F1
#
_entry.id   AF-A0A0S8JLT0-F1
#
_cell.length_a   1.000
_cell.length_b   1.000
_cell.length_c   1.000
_cell.angle_alpha   90.00
_cell.angle_beta   90.00
_cell.angle_gamma   90.00
#
_symmetry.space_group_name_H-M   'P 1'
#
loop_
_entity.id
_entity.type
_entity.pdbx_description
1 polymer ?
#
loop_
_entity_poly.entity_id
_entity_poly.type
_entity_poly.pdbx_seq_one_letter_code
_entity_poly.pdbx_strand_id
1 'polypeptide(L)'
;RALLSYGGFGREGFQVLGAFDVDPAKVGTTIRGVRVFHTDELEERIRLLGVEILILTLLPDAVQSVVDRAVRCGITAILNFVPVRLVVPSYVKVHYVDLTIEIESLAYYLK
;
A
#
# COMPACT_ATOMS: atom_id res chain seq x y z
N ARG A 1 0.32 -5.49 -8.41
CA ARG A 1 1.06 -6.69 -8.90
C ARG A 1 2.57 -6.50 -8.87
N ALA A 2 3.14 -5.45 -9.47
CA ALA A 2 4.59 -5.23 -9.52
C ALA A 2 5.27 -5.23 -8.14
N LEU A 3 4.71 -4.52 -7.16
CA LEU A 3 5.25 -4.50 -5.79
C LEU A 3 5.24 -5.87 -5.11
N LEU A 4 4.20 -6.68 -5.32
CA LEU A 4 4.14 -8.05 -4.77
C LEU A 4 5.21 -8.98 -5.38
N SER A 5 5.69 -8.63 -6.57
CA SER A 5 6.78 -9.35 -7.24
C SER A 5 8.17 -8.79 -6.89
N TYR A 6 8.24 -7.69 -6.12
CA TYR A 6 9.49 -7.08 -5.73
C TYR A 6 10.10 -7.82 -4.53
N GLY A 7 11.13 -8.63 -4.79
CA GLY A 7 11.81 -9.42 -3.76
C GLY A 7 12.64 -8.59 -2.76
N GLY A 8 12.74 -7.27 -2.93
CA GLY A 8 13.52 -6.41 -2.05
C GLY A 8 12.92 -6.25 -0.65
N PHE A 9 11.59 -6.36 -0.50
CA PHE A 9 10.95 -6.25 0.82
C PHE A 9 11.51 -7.27 1.81
N GLY A 10 11.61 -8.55 1.40
CA GLY A 10 12.13 -9.61 2.27
C GLY A 10 13.60 -9.47 2.65
N ARG A 11 14.41 -8.75 1.86
CA ARG A 11 15.83 -8.52 2.15
C ARG A 11 16.05 -7.50 3.26
N GLU A 12 15.15 -6.54 3.38
CA GLU A 12 15.22 -5.44 4.35
C GLU A 12 14.39 -5.74 5.62
N GLY A 13 13.98 -7.00 5.82
CA GLY A 13 13.18 -7.42 6.98
C GLY A 13 11.67 -7.14 6.86
N PHE A 14 11.18 -6.68 5.70
CA PHE A 14 9.76 -6.48 5.46
C PHE A 14 9.10 -7.72 4.89
N GLN A 15 7.97 -8.12 5.48
CA GLN A 15 7.15 -9.21 4.96
C GLN A 15 5.81 -8.69 4.45
N VAL A 16 5.48 -9.02 3.20
CA VAL A 16 4.15 -8.72 2.65
C VAL A 16 3.17 -9.80 3.12
N LEU A 17 2.30 -9.44 4.07
CA LEU A 17 1.38 -10.38 4.71
C LEU A 17 0.09 -10.62 3.91
N GLY A 18 -0.25 -9.72 2.99
CA GLY A 18 -1.45 -9.82 2.17
C GLY A 18 -1.55 -8.69 1.15
N ALA A 19 -2.44 -8.87 0.18
CA ALA A 19 -2.86 -7.84 -0.76
C ALA A 19 -4.39 -7.76 -0.79
N PHE A 20 -4.92 -6.60 -1.17
CA PHE A 20 -6.37 -6.38 -1.28
C PHE A 20 -6.70 -5.87 -2.67
N ASP A 21 -7.80 -6.36 -3.25
CA ASP A 21 -8.36 -5.85 -4.49
C ASP A 21 -9.89 -6.05 -4.45
N VAL A 22 -10.61 -5.38 -5.34
CA VAL A 22 -12.06 -5.56 -5.53
C VAL A 22 -12.36 -6.38 -6.80
N ASP A 23 -11.37 -6.54 -7.68
CA ASP A 23 -11.48 -7.32 -8.89
C ASP A 23 -11.69 -8.82 -8.57
N PRO A 24 -12.87 -9.40 -8.87
CA PRO A 24 -13.17 -10.79 -8.58
C PRO A 24 -12.20 -11.77 -9.25
N ALA A 25 -11.54 -11.38 -10.35
CA ALA A 25 -10.57 -12.22 -11.03
C ALA A 25 -9.23 -12.32 -10.27
N LYS A 26 -8.96 -11.40 -9.35
CA LYS A 26 -7.74 -11.40 -8.52
C LYS A 26 -8.01 -11.87 -7.10
N VAL A 27 -9.19 -11.57 -6.55
CA VAL A 27 -9.57 -11.95 -5.20
C VAL A 27 -9.53 -13.47 -5.07
N GLY A 28 -8.90 -13.95 -4.00
CA GLY A 28 -8.69 -15.37 -3.79
C GLY A 28 -7.59 -16.00 -4.63
N THR A 29 -6.82 -15.23 -5.38
CA THR A 29 -5.58 -15.70 -6.02
C THR A 29 -4.39 -15.54 -5.08
N THR A 30 -3.28 -16.19 -5.43
CA THR A 30 -1.99 -16.02 -4.74
C THR A 30 -0.97 -15.53 -5.75
N ILE A 31 -0.29 -14.43 -5.42
CA ILE A 31 0.71 -13.81 -6.27
C ILE A 31 2.03 -13.88 -5.52
N ARG A 32 2.95 -14.73 -6.00
CA ARG A 32 4.29 -14.91 -5.40
C ARG A 32 4.24 -15.23 -3.89
N GLY A 33 3.30 -16.07 -3.48
CA GLY A 33 3.10 -16.46 -2.07
C GLY A 33 2.24 -15.49 -1.26
N VAL A 34 1.90 -14.30 -1.79
CA VAL A 34 1.00 -13.35 -1.13
C VAL A 34 -0.44 -13.62 -1.55
N ARG A 35 -1.32 -13.87 -0.58
CA ARG A 35 -2.75 -14.03 -0.80
C ARG A 35 -3.40 -12.68 -1.13
N VAL A 36 -4.29 -12.66 -2.13
CA VAL A 36 -5.14 -11.51 -2.44
C VAL A 36 -6.50 -11.72 -1.78
N PHE A 37 -6.88 -10.82 -0.89
CA PHE A 37 -8.14 -10.77 -0.16
C PHE A 37 -9.10 -9.77 -0.81
N HIS A 38 -10.40 -9.91 -0.52
CA HIS A 38 -11.35 -8.87 -0.87
C HIS A 38 -11.14 -7.65 0.05
N THR A 39 -11.39 -6.45 -0.46
CA THR A 39 -11.24 -5.20 0.33
C THR A 39 -12.22 -5.12 1.51
N ASP A 40 -13.29 -5.90 1.51
CA ASP A 40 -14.21 -6.00 2.65
C ASP A 40 -13.62 -6.76 3.84
N GLU A 41 -12.58 -7.58 3.62
CA GLU A 41 -11.88 -8.31 4.67
C GLU A 41 -10.79 -7.44 5.35
N LEU A 42 -10.59 -6.20 4.90
CA LEU A 42 -9.46 -5.34 5.28
C LEU A 42 -9.27 -5.23 6.80
N GLU A 43 -10.32 -4.89 7.55
CA GLU A 43 -10.26 -4.69 9.00
C GLU A 43 -9.92 -5.98 9.75
N GLU A 44 -10.51 -7.11 9.35
CA GLU A 44 -10.24 -8.41 9.95
C GLU A 44 -8.78 -8.81 9.73
N ARG A 45 -8.32 -8.70 8.48
CA ARG A 45 -6.96 -9.11 8.08
C ARG A 45 -5.90 -8.23 8.72
N ILE A 46 -6.09 -6.91 8.80
CA ILE A 46 -5.15 -6.01 9.47
C ILE A 46 -4.93 -6.44 10.93
N ARG A 47 -6.01 -6.70 11.67
CA ARG A 47 -5.92 -7.08 13.09
C ARG A 47 -5.32 -8.47 13.27
N LEU A 48 -5.77 -9.45 12.47
CA LEU A 48 -5.31 -10.84 12.58
C LEU A 48 -3.82 -10.98 12.25
N LEU A 49 -3.36 -10.25 11.23
CA LEU A 49 -1.98 -10.33 10.74
C LEU A 49 -1.04 -9.35 11.46
N GLY A 50 -1.57 -8.44 12.29
CA GLY A 50 -0.76 -7.43 12.98
C GLY A 50 -0.06 -6.47 12.01
N VAL A 51 -0.76 -6.02 10.97
CA VAL A 51 -0.18 -5.17 9.93
C VAL A 51 0.05 -3.75 10.46
N GLU A 52 1.26 -3.23 10.28
CA GLU A 52 1.64 -1.87 10.70
C GLU A 52 1.74 -0.87 9.53
N ILE A 53 2.08 -1.38 8.33
CA ILE A 53 2.36 -0.58 7.14
C ILE A 53 1.36 -0.91 6.03
N LEU A 54 0.73 0.12 5.45
CA LEU A 54 -0.14 0.01 4.29
C LEU A 54 0.51 0.61 3.04
N ILE A 55 0.46 -0.10 1.91
CA ILE A 55 0.91 0.42 0.61
C ILE A 55 -0.30 0.68 -0.27
N LEU A 56 -0.43 1.89 -0.79
CA LEU A 56 -1.57 2.33 -1.60
C LEU A 56 -1.20 2.39 -3.08
N THR A 57 -1.89 1.60 -3.90
CA THR A 57 -1.72 1.55 -5.37
C THR A 57 -3.06 1.44 -6.11
N LEU A 58 -4.10 2.12 -5.62
CA LEU A 58 -5.47 2.06 -6.13
C LEU A 58 -5.91 3.40 -6.75
N LEU A 59 -7.12 3.44 -7.31
CA LEU A 59 -7.70 4.66 -7.88
C LEU A 59 -7.98 5.73 -6.81
N PRO A 60 -7.77 7.03 -7.11
CA PRO A 60 -7.91 8.13 -6.15
C PRO A 60 -9.22 8.13 -5.33
N ASP A 61 -10.35 7.87 -5.98
CA ASP A 61 -11.69 8.02 -5.38
C ASP A 61 -11.93 7.10 -4.16
N ALA A 62 -11.26 5.96 -4.10
CA ALA A 62 -11.42 4.99 -3.02
C ALA A 62 -10.34 5.11 -1.93
N VAL A 63 -9.28 5.91 -2.15
CA VAL A 63 -8.10 5.93 -1.28
C VAL A 63 -8.44 6.35 0.15
N GLN A 64 -9.12 7.49 0.33
CA GLN A 64 -9.34 8.03 1.67
C GLN A 64 -10.20 7.09 2.53
N SER A 65 -11.23 6.47 1.93
CA SER A 65 -12.08 5.49 2.63
C SER A 65 -11.29 4.27 3.11
N VAL A 66 -10.40 3.73 2.26
CA VAL A 66 -9.52 2.61 2.63
C VAL A 66 -8.55 3.01 3.74
N VAL A 67 -7.96 4.20 3.65
CA VAL A 67 -7.03 4.72 4.65
C VAL A 67 -7.72 4.89 6.00
N ASP A 68 -8.92 5.49 6.04
CA ASP A 68 -9.67 5.70 7.28
C ASP A 68 -10.01 4.36 7.96
N ARG A 69 -10.43 3.36 7.18
CA ARG A 69 -10.71 2.00 7.68
C ARG A 69 -9.45 1.34 8.24
N ALA A 70 -8.34 1.44 7.53
CA ALA A 70 -7.07 0.82 7.91
C ALA A 70 -6.46 1.47 9.17
N VAL A 71 -6.47 2.80 9.26
CA VAL A 71 -5.99 3.55 10.43
C VAL A 71 -6.81 3.21 11.68
N ARG A 72 -8.13 3.07 11.57
CA ARG A 72 -8.99 2.59 12.67
C ARG A 72 -8.63 1.18 13.17
N CYS A 73 -7.91 0.41 12.37
CA CYS A 73 -7.48 -0.96 12.71
C CYS A 73 -6.04 -1.02 13.22
N GLY A 74 -5.36 0.11 13.37
CA GLY A 74 -4.03 0.19 13.97
C GLY A 74 -2.89 0.42 12.98
N ILE A 75 -3.16 0.68 11.70
CA ILE A 75 -2.12 1.10 10.76
C ILE A 75 -1.56 2.46 11.18
N THR A 76 -0.25 2.54 11.30
CA THR A 76 0.48 3.76 11.71
C THR A 76 1.41 4.29 10.65
N ALA A 77 1.69 3.52 9.58
CA ALA A 77 2.52 3.95 8.47
C ALA A 77 1.86 3.65 7.11
N ILE A 78 1.97 4.59 6.18
CA ILE A 78 1.40 4.49 4.85
C ILE A 78 2.45 4.89 3.81
N LEU A 79 2.65 4.03 2.82
CA LEU A 79 3.41 4.32 1.60
C LEU A 79 2.42 4.58 0.46
N ASN A 80 2.31 5.84 0.02
CA ASN A 80 1.32 6.28 -0.94
C ASN A 80 1.92 6.50 -2.33
N PHE A 81 1.50 5.69 -3.31
CA PHE A 81 1.82 5.89 -4.73
C PHE A 81 0.68 6.59 -5.50
N VAL A 82 -0.40 6.97 -4.82
CA VAL A 82 -1.57 7.59 -5.46
C VAL A 82 -1.44 9.11 -5.39
N PRO A 83 -1.71 9.86 -6.49
CA PRO A 83 -1.53 11.32 -6.54
C PRO A 83 -2.64 12.09 -5.80
N VAL A 84 -2.87 11.75 -4.54
CA VAL A 84 -3.84 12.38 -3.65
C VAL A 84 -3.22 12.60 -2.29
N ARG A 85 -3.49 13.77 -1.71
CA ARG A 85 -3.16 14.10 -0.31
C ARG A 85 -4.10 13.32 0.60
N LEU A 86 -3.55 12.63 1.58
CA LEU A 86 -4.31 11.91 2.59
C LEU A 86 -4.58 12.82 3.79
N VAL A 87 -5.80 12.74 4.34
CA VAL A 87 -6.12 13.31 5.64
C VAL A 87 -6.00 12.18 6.67
N VAL A 88 -5.00 12.25 7.54
CA VAL A 88 -4.76 11.23 8.57
C VAL A 88 -4.45 11.89 9.92
N PRO A 89 -4.68 11.18 11.04
CA PRO A 89 -4.23 11.63 12.36
C PRO A 89 -2.71 11.88 12.41
N SER A 90 -2.27 12.76 13.31
CA SER A 90 -0.85 13.16 13.42
C SER A 90 0.12 12.03 13.78
N TYR A 91 -0.38 10.96 14.40
CA TYR A 91 0.41 9.77 14.73
C TYR A 91 0.66 8.86 13.51
N VAL A 92 -0.08 9.03 12.42
CA VAL A 92 0.10 8.24 11.20
C VAL A 92 1.15 8.89 10.31
N LYS A 93 2.19 8.14 9.95
CA LYS A 93 3.23 8.58 9.03
C LYS A 93 2.84 8.24 7.60
N VAL A 94 2.92 9.21 6.70
CA VAL A 94 2.65 9.01 5.28
C VAL A 94 3.89 9.40 4.48
N HIS A 95 4.40 8.46 3.69
CA HIS A 95 5.44 8.72 2.70
C HIS A 95 4.81 8.72 1.31
N TYR A 96 4.97 9.82 0.59
CA TYR A 96 4.44 9.99 -0.77
C TYR A 96 5.53 9.66 -1.76
N VAL A 97 5.24 8.75 -2.69
CA VAL A 97 6.15 8.39 -3.77
C VAL A 97 5.67 9.02 -5.06
N ASP A 98 6.46 9.95 -5.61
CA ASP A 98 6.24 10.53 -6.92
C ASP A 98 7.44 10.24 -7.82
N LEU A 99 7.27 9.25 -8.70
CA LEU A 99 8.32 8.84 -9.62
C LEU A 99 8.66 9.92 -10.65
N THR A 100 7.75 10.87 -10.91
CA THR A 100 8.01 11.97 -11.85
C THR A 100 9.09 12.88 -11.31
N ILE A 101 9.00 13.24 -10.02
CA ILE A 101 10.00 14.08 -9.35
C ILE A 101 11.37 13.41 -9.35
N GLU A 102 11.42 12.09 -9.12
CA GLU A 102 12.66 11.32 -9.16
C GLU A 102 13.30 11.33 -10.56
N ILE A 103 12.49 11.18 -11.61
CA ILE A 103 12.97 11.23 -12.99
C ILE A 103 13.45 12.65 -13.36
N GLU A 104 12.70 13.69 -12.97
CA GLU A 104 13.10 15.09 -13.19
C GLU A 104 14.43 15.42 -12.51
N SER A 105 14.62 14.94 -11.28
CA SER A 105 15.88 15.05 -10.54
C SER A 105 17.04 14.40 -11.30
N LEU A 106 16.85 13.18 -11.83
CA LEU A 106 17.88 12.53 -12.65
C LEU A 106 18.15 13.28 -13.96
N ALA A 107 17.11 13.78 -14.62
CA ALA A 107 17.22 14.53 -15.87
C ALA A 107 17.96 15.87 -15.69
N TYR A 108 17.88 16.48 -14.50
CA TYR A 108 18.66 17.68 -14.18
C TYR A 108 20.17 17.43 -14.30
N TYR A 109 20.67 16.26 -13.88
CA TYR A 109 22.09 15.91 -13.98
C TYR A 109 22.56 15.57 -15.40
N LEU A 110 21.65 15.46 -16.36
CA LEU A 110 21.98 15.26 -17.77
C LEU A 110 22.14 16.59 -18.53
N LYS A 111 21.94 17.73 -17.85
CA LYS A 111 22.20 19.07 -18.38
C LYS A 111 23.57 19.59 -18.00
#